data_AF-A0A351T1I0-F1
#
_entry.id   AF-A0A351T1I0-F1
#
_cell.length_a   1.000
_cell.length_b   1.000
_cell.length_c   1.000
_cell.angle_alpha   90.00
_cell.angle_beta   90.00
_cell.angle_gamma   90.00
#
_symmetry.space_group_name_H-M   'P 1'
#
loop_
_entity.id
_entity.type
_entity.pdbx_description
1 polymer ?
#
loop_
_entity_poly.entity_id
_entity_poly.type
_entity_poly.pdbx_seq_one_letter_code
_entity_poly.pdbx_strand_id
1 'polypeptide(L)'
;MSKTAAGAVSVGIIGAGISGLLMGIRLKQAGIDSFTIYEKADDVGGTWKHNTYPGLHCDVPSHLYSYSFSPNPNWTQPFASQREIQAYLRSCADKYDLNPHLRMGISIETAAYQQDDGVWELTTATGEVIRHNVLVGATGGLTAPNLPKISGLALFEGPSWHSGAWRHDIDLRGKRVAVIGSAASAVQVVPHVADAARELFVFQRSPNWVMPRRNKPYSEDMKAAFADPDSDALRRHRRDLYRGSLLTYRVFRRDPRAIAMLRA
;
A
#
# COMPACT_ATOMS: atom_id res chain seq x y z
N MET A 1 51.08 8.45 -3.21
CA MET A 1 49.67 8.62 -3.59
C MET A 1 49.06 7.23 -3.73
N SER A 2 48.36 6.76 -2.69
CA SER A 2 47.67 5.47 -2.71
C SER A 2 46.20 5.75 -3.01
N LYS A 3 45.76 5.40 -4.23
CA LYS A 3 44.33 5.37 -4.57
C LYS A 3 43.73 4.19 -3.80
N THR A 4 43.13 4.46 -2.64
CA THR A 4 42.10 3.59 -2.09
C THR A 4 41.04 3.38 -3.16
N ALA A 5 40.71 2.12 -3.47
CA ALA A 5 39.54 1.81 -4.27
C ALA A 5 38.35 2.51 -3.62
N ALA A 6 37.69 3.41 -4.35
CA ALA A 6 36.47 4.04 -3.88
C ALA A 6 35.49 2.92 -3.50
N GLY A 7 35.09 2.87 -2.23
CA GLY A 7 34.16 1.85 -1.73
C GLY A 7 32.91 1.79 -2.60
N ALA A 8 32.34 0.60 -2.77
CA ALA A 8 31.10 0.42 -3.51
C ALA A 8 30.02 1.40 -3.00
N VAL A 9 29.37 2.12 -3.91
CA VAL A 9 28.29 3.06 -3.60
C VAL A 9 27.18 2.33 -2.85
N SER A 10 26.83 2.82 -1.67
CA SER A 10 25.78 2.25 -0.82
C SER A 10 24.48 3.08 -0.88
N VAL A 11 23.34 2.40 -0.90
CA VAL A 11 22.01 3.02 -0.99
C VAL A 11 21.18 2.71 0.26
N GLY A 12 20.72 3.75 0.96
CA GLY A 12 19.71 3.64 2.01
C GLY A 12 18.32 3.86 1.43
N ILE A 13 17.38 2.95 1.70
CA ILE A 13 15.98 3.06 1.28
C ILE A 13 15.11 3.10 2.55
N ILE A 14 14.33 4.17 2.74
CA ILE A 14 13.46 4.30 3.91
C ILE A 14 12.02 3.90 3.54
N GLY A 15 11.58 2.76 4.06
CA GLY A 15 10.25 2.16 3.90
C GLY A 15 10.28 0.88 3.06
N ALA A 16 9.67 -0.21 3.55
CA ALA A 16 9.53 -1.48 2.84
C ALA A 16 8.11 -1.68 2.27
N GLY A 17 7.46 -0.59 1.87
CA GLY A 17 6.24 -0.62 1.06
C GLY A 17 6.52 -0.99 -0.41
N ILE A 18 5.48 -0.94 -1.24
CA ILE A 18 5.56 -1.28 -2.68
C ILE A 18 6.66 -0.49 -3.43
N SER A 19 6.92 0.77 -3.06
CA SER A 19 7.98 1.59 -3.67
C SER A 19 9.39 1.18 -3.22
N GLY A 20 9.56 0.86 -1.94
CA GLY A 20 10.87 0.46 -1.39
C GLY A 20 11.31 -0.91 -1.89
N LEU A 21 10.38 -1.87 -1.89
CA LEU A 21 10.62 -3.19 -2.49
C LEU A 21 10.92 -3.05 -3.99
N LEU A 22 10.19 -2.21 -4.73
CA LEU A 22 10.48 -1.95 -6.14
C LEU A 22 11.91 -1.40 -6.32
N MET A 23 12.32 -0.45 -5.49
CA MET A 23 13.66 0.12 -5.56
C MET A 23 14.73 -0.96 -5.33
N GLY A 24 14.58 -1.78 -4.29
CA GLY A 24 15.49 -2.91 -4.02
C GLY A 24 15.57 -3.90 -5.19
N ILE A 25 14.42 -4.26 -5.77
CA ILE A 25 14.38 -5.15 -6.95
C ILE A 25 15.14 -4.53 -8.13
N ARG A 26 14.95 -3.23 -8.39
CA ARG A 26 15.65 -2.54 -9.49
C ARG A 26 17.15 -2.42 -9.25
N LEU A 27 17.59 -2.23 -8.01
CA LEU A 27 19.02 -2.25 -7.68
C LEU A 27 19.64 -3.62 -7.93
N LYS A 28 19.01 -4.71 -7.48
CA LYS A 28 19.49 -6.08 -7.78
C LYS A 28 19.52 -6.38 -9.28
N GLN A 29 18.49 -5.97 -10.03
CA GLN A 29 18.48 -6.10 -11.49
C GLN A 29 19.58 -5.30 -12.18
N ALA A 30 20.07 -4.22 -11.56
CA ALA A 30 21.20 -3.44 -12.03
C ALA A 30 22.56 -3.97 -11.53
N GLY A 31 22.59 -5.09 -10.78
CA GLY A 31 23.82 -5.64 -10.20
C GLY A 31 24.36 -4.83 -9.00
N ILE A 32 23.50 -4.07 -8.32
CA ILE A 32 23.86 -3.28 -7.15
C ILE A 32 23.28 -3.97 -5.91
N ASP A 33 24.15 -4.62 -5.12
CA ASP A 33 23.78 -5.29 -3.87
C ASP A 33 24.13 -4.47 -2.61
N SER A 34 24.84 -3.35 -2.77
CA SER A 34 25.16 -2.44 -1.65
C SER A 34 23.96 -1.54 -1.33
N PHE A 35 22.91 -2.12 -0.78
CA PHE A 35 21.76 -1.35 -0.30
C PHE A 35 21.11 -1.96 0.93
N THR A 36 20.39 -1.12 1.66
CA THR A 36 19.62 -1.50 2.85
C THR A 36 18.25 -0.83 2.80
N ILE A 37 17.20 -1.60 3.05
CA ILE A 37 15.82 -1.14 3.15
C ILE A 37 15.43 -1.14 4.64
N TYR A 38 15.13 0.03 5.18
CA TYR A 38 14.73 0.22 6.58
C TYR A 38 13.22 0.28 6.69
N GLU A 39 12.64 -0.47 7.61
CA GLU A 39 11.19 -0.46 7.87
C GLU A 39 10.91 -0.53 9.37
N LYS A 40 10.01 0.33 9.84
CA LYS A 40 9.60 0.39 11.24
C LYS A 40 8.68 -0.77 11.63
N ALA A 41 7.91 -1.30 10.68
CA ALA A 41 7.10 -2.48 10.87
C ALA A 41 7.97 -3.74 11.03
N ASP A 42 7.36 -4.79 11.57
CA ASP A 42 7.91 -6.14 11.69
C ASP A 42 7.87 -6.94 10.37
N ASP A 43 7.30 -6.37 9.31
CA ASP A 43 7.08 -7.05 8.04
C ASP A 43 6.93 -6.03 6.89
N VAL A 44 7.20 -6.47 5.65
CA VAL A 44 7.11 -5.63 4.46
C VAL A 44 5.66 -5.27 4.13
N GLY A 45 5.43 -4.34 3.20
CA GLY A 45 4.10 -4.10 2.62
C GLY A 45 3.53 -2.71 2.85
N GLY A 46 4.11 -1.93 3.77
CA GLY A 46 3.77 -0.53 4.02
C GLY A 46 2.28 -0.35 4.32
N THR A 47 1.54 0.36 3.46
CA THR A 47 0.08 0.55 3.58
C THR A 47 -0.67 -0.76 3.82
N TRP A 48 -0.28 -1.83 3.14
CA TRP A 48 -0.95 -3.13 3.22
C TRP A 48 -0.59 -3.91 4.48
N LYS A 49 0.54 -3.58 5.14
CA LYS A 49 0.88 -4.11 6.46
C LYS A 49 0.18 -3.34 7.57
N HIS A 50 0.12 -2.02 7.47
CA HIS A 50 -0.42 -1.15 8.54
C HIS A 50 -1.95 -1.16 8.61
N ASN A 51 -2.64 -1.08 7.48
CA ASN A 51 -4.10 -0.98 7.47
C ASN A 51 -4.71 -2.37 7.53
N THR A 52 -5.56 -2.63 8.53
CA THR A 52 -6.19 -3.94 8.74
C THR A 52 -7.68 -3.84 9.08
N TYR A 53 -8.29 -2.68 8.81
CA TYR A 53 -9.72 -2.46 9.03
C TYR A 53 -10.58 -3.38 8.14
N PRO A 54 -11.80 -3.74 8.57
CA PRO A 54 -12.66 -4.69 7.85
C PRO A 54 -13.06 -4.12 6.48
N GLY A 55 -13.05 -4.98 5.47
CA GLY A 55 -13.43 -4.62 4.11
C GLY A 55 -12.34 -3.92 3.30
N LEU A 56 -11.11 -3.81 3.82
CA LEU A 56 -10.00 -3.18 3.09
C LEU A 56 -9.62 -3.95 1.81
N HIS A 57 -9.79 -3.27 0.68
CA HIS A 57 -9.35 -3.70 -0.65
C HIS A 57 -8.76 -2.53 -1.42
N CYS A 58 -7.99 -2.84 -2.45
CA CYS A 58 -7.54 -1.85 -3.43
C CYS A 58 -8.70 -1.33 -4.30
N ASP A 59 -8.57 -0.11 -4.78
CA ASP A 59 -9.43 0.51 -5.80
C ASP A 59 -8.82 0.44 -7.21
N VAL A 60 -7.57 -0.02 -7.32
CA VAL A 60 -6.93 -0.39 -8.59
C VAL A 60 -7.24 -1.87 -8.88
N PRO A 61 -7.57 -2.23 -10.13
CA PRO A 61 -7.76 -3.63 -10.50
C PRO A 61 -6.55 -4.48 -10.11
N SER A 62 -6.75 -5.67 -9.54
CA SER A 62 -5.70 -6.52 -8.95
C SER A 62 -4.56 -6.81 -9.93
N HIS A 63 -4.90 -7.19 -11.16
CA HIS A 63 -3.89 -7.44 -12.21
C HIS A 63 -3.22 -6.15 -12.73
N LEU A 64 -3.65 -4.96 -12.34
CA LEU A 64 -2.90 -3.70 -12.56
C LEU A 64 -2.14 -3.26 -11.30
N TYR A 65 -2.55 -3.72 -10.12
CA TYR A 65 -1.89 -3.48 -8.84
C TYR A 65 -0.84 -4.58 -8.54
N SER A 66 0.09 -4.76 -9.49
CA SER A 66 1.25 -5.64 -9.37
C SER A 66 2.42 -5.00 -10.13
N TYR A 67 3.66 -5.33 -9.78
CA TYR A 67 4.80 -4.96 -10.61
C TYR A 67 4.62 -5.47 -12.03
N SER A 68 4.87 -4.61 -13.00
CA SER A 68 4.67 -4.93 -14.43
C SER A 68 5.53 -6.10 -14.92
N PHE A 69 6.68 -6.31 -14.29
CA PHE A 69 7.61 -7.43 -14.56
C PHE A 69 7.40 -8.63 -13.62
N SER A 70 6.44 -8.56 -12.69
CA SER A 70 6.12 -9.65 -11.77
C SER A 70 4.61 -9.74 -11.56
N PRO A 71 3.85 -10.09 -12.62
CA PRO A 71 2.41 -10.27 -12.49
C PRO A 71 2.08 -11.42 -11.53
N ASN A 72 1.02 -11.23 -10.74
CA ASN A 72 0.48 -12.30 -9.90
C ASN A 72 -0.71 -12.96 -10.63
N PRO A 73 -0.61 -14.25 -11.00
CA PRO A 73 -1.70 -14.97 -11.65
C PRO A 73 -2.81 -15.38 -10.67
N ASN A 74 -2.51 -15.38 -9.37
CA ASN A 74 -3.36 -15.98 -8.33
C ASN A 74 -4.32 -14.99 -7.66
N TRP A 75 -4.56 -13.80 -8.25
CA TRP A 75 -5.58 -12.90 -7.73
C TRP A 75 -6.94 -13.58 -7.76
N THR A 76 -7.66 -13.56 -6.63
CA THR A 76 -8.94 -14.27 -6.54
C THR A 76 -10.10 -13.46 -7.13
N GLN A 77 -9.95 -12.15 -7.23
CA GLN A 77 -11.02 -11.22 -7.61
C GLN A 77 -10.48 -9.93 -8.25
N PRO A 78 -11.31 -9.14 -8.95
CA PRO A 78 -10.92 -7.92 -9.65
C PRO A 78 -10.29 -6.83 -8.80
N PHE A 79 -10.60 -6.75 -7.51
CA PHE A 79 -10.01 -5.81 -6.56
C PHE A 79 -9.54 -6.57 -5.33
N ALA A 80 -8.23 -6.74 -5.20
CA ALA A 80 -7.62 -7.60 -4.20
C ALA A 80 -7.82 -7.06 -2.78
N SER A 81 -8.01 -8.00 -1.86
CA SER A 81 -8.05 -7.69 -0.43
C SER A 81 -6.67 -7.29 0.09
N GLN A 82 -6.64 -6.67 1.27
CA GLN A 82 -5.37 -6.38 1.95
C GLN A 82 -4.49 -7.63 2.10
N ARG A 83 -5.07 -8.77 2.48
CA ARG A 83 -4.32 -10.01 2.74
C ARG A 83 -3.64 -10.54 1.48
N GLU A 84 -4.33 -10.51 0.34
CA GLU A 84 -3.75 -10.96 -0.93
C GLU A 84 -2.61 -10.04 -1.37
N ILE A 85 -2.76 -8.71 -1.20
CA ILE A 85 -1.70 -7.78 -1.57
C ILE A 85 -0.50 -7.90 -0.64
N GLN A 86 -0.74 -8.08 0.66
CA GLN A 86 0.32 -8.35 1.62
C GLN A 86 1.10 -9.63 1.26
N ALA A 87 0.39 -10.70 0.90
CA ALA A 87 1.00 -11.95 0.45
C ALA A 87 1.82 -11.76 -0.84
N TYR A 88 1.31 -10.97 -1.79
CA TYR A 88 2.03 -10.63 -3.02
C TYR A 88 3.32 -9.85 -2.76
N LEU A 89 3.31 -8.86 -1.85
CA LEU A 89 4.49 -8.06 -1.54
C LEU A 89 5.56 -8.90 -0.81
N ARG A 90 5.15 -9.77 0.11
CA ARG A 90 6.05 -10.76 0.73
C ARG A 90 6.66 -11.69 -0.32
N SER A 91 5.85 -12.26 -1.21
CA SER A 91 6.37 -13.16 -2.24
C SER A 91 7.31 -12.46 -3.22
N CYS A 92 7.13 -11.16 -3.48
CA CYS A 92 8.10 -10.38 -4.23
C CYS A 92 9.42 -10.20 -3.46
N ALA A 93 9.37 -9.90 -2.16
CA ALA A 93 10.57 -9.77 -1.35
C ALA A 93 11.38 -11.08 -1.36
N ASP A 94 10.72 -12.23 -1.26
CA ASP A 94 11.35 -13.55 -1.35
C ASP A 94 11.88 -13.86 -2.76
N LYS A 95 11.03 -13.70 -3.78
CA LYS A 95 11.35 -14.03 -5.20
C LYS A 95 12.57 -13.26 -5.72
N TYR A 96 12.75 -12.03 -5.25
CA TYR A 96 13.85 -11.17 -5.67
C TYR A 96 14.96 -11.09 -4.63
N ASP A 97 14.96 -11.96 -3.62
CA ASP A 97 16.04 -12.08 -2.63
C ASP A 97 16.35 -10.74 -1.94
N LEU A 98 15.30 -10.06 -1.45
CA LEU A 98 15.43 -8.79 -0.72
C LEU A 98 15.66 -9.00 0.79
N ASN A 99 15.36 -10.18 1.32
CA ASN A 99 15.46 -10.49 2.75
C ASN A 99 16.81 -10.12 3.39
N PRO A 100 17.98 -10.38 2.75
CA PRO A 100 19.27 -9.96 3.30
C PRO A 100 19.46 -8.44 3.40
N HIS A 101 18.68 -7.66 2.65
CA HIS A 101 18.77 -6.20 2.59
C HIS A 101 17.72 -5.51 3.49
N LEU A 102 16.80 -6.26 4.09
CA LEU A 102 15.72 -5.73 4.91
C LEU A 102 16.16 -5.60 6.38
N ARG A 103 16.16 -4.37 6.90
CA ARG A 103 16.28 -4.08 8.33
C ARG A 103 14.92 -3.66 8.88
N MET A 104 14.21 -4.64 9.42
CA MET A 104 12.85 -4.52 9.95
C MET A 104 12.86 -4.10 11.43
N GLY A 105 11.74 -3.56 11.92
CA GLY A 105 11.60 -3.08 13.29
C GLY A 105 12.47 -1.86 13.62
N ILE A 106 12.98 -1.15 12.60
CA ILE A 106 13.85 0.01 12.75
C ILE A 106 13.18 1.24 12.15
N SER A 107 12.90 2.22 13.00
CA SER A 107 12.47 3.56 12.56
C SER A 107 13.69 4.45 12.32
N ILE A 108 13.70 5.17 11.20
CA ILE A 108 14.66 6.23 10.91
C ILE A 108 14.00 7.55 11.30
N GLU A 109 14.58 8.25 12.27
CA GLU A 109 14.04 9.48 12.85
C GLU A 109 14.60 10.72 12.16
N THR A 110 15.86 10.68 11.73
CA THR A 110 16.50 11.80 11.03
C THR A 110 17.32 11.31 9.83
N ALA A 111 17.43 12.17 8.83
CA ALA A 111 18.32 12.01 7.69
C ALA A 111 18.97 13.37 7.40
N ALA A 112 20.28 13.45 7.55
CA ALA A 112 21.07 14.67 7.34
C ALA A 112 22.15 14.41 6.30
N TYR A 113 22.26 15.30 5.31
CA TYR A 113 23.36 15.22 4.35
C TYR A 113 24.60 15.88 4.93
N GLN A 114 25.68 15.11 5.02
CA GLN A 114 26.98 15.55 5.50
C GLN A 114 27.80 16.04 4.30
N GLN A 115 27.81 17.36 4.12
CA GLN A 115 28.38 18.01 2.93
C GLN A 115 29.88 17.69 2.75
N ASP A 116 30.64 17.69 3.84
CA ASP A 116 32.10 17.47 3.81
C ASP A 116 32.47 16.04 3.44
N ASP A 117 31.63 15.07 3.85
CA ASP A 117 31.84 13.64 3.62
C ASP A 117 31.12 13.14 2.35
N GLY A 118 30.19 13.92 1.80
CA GLY A 118 29.39 13.55 0.63
C GLY A 118 28.44 12.37 0.87
N VAL A 119 27.96 12.18 2.11
CA VAL A 119 27.11 11.04 2.51
C VAL A 119 25.86 11.50 3.26
N TRP A 120 24.81 10.68 3.21
CA TRP A 120 23.66 10.78 4.09
C TRP A 120 23.93 10.05 5.40
N GLU A 121 23.67 10.74 6.51
CA GLU A 121 23.67 10.19 7.86
C GLU A 121 22.24 10.01 8.34
N LEU A 122 21.88 8.77 8.65
CA LEU A 122 20.57 8.37 9.17
C LEU A 122 20.70 8.07 10.65
N THR A 123 19.79 8.60 11.47
CA THR A 123 19.70 8.24 12.89
C THR A 123 18.46 7.39 13.13
N THR A 124 18.64 6.23 13.76
CA THR A 124 17.51 5.36 14.13
C THR A 124 16.85 5.84 15.43
N ALA A 125 15.67 5.30 15.75
CA ALA A 125 15.00 5.56 17.02
C ALA A 125 15.81 5.12 18.26
N THR A 126 16.78 4.21 18.12
CA THR A 126 17.69 3.79 19.20
C THR A 126 18.94 4.66 19.31
N GLY A 127 19.11 5.64 18.41
CA GLY A 127 20.31 6.48 18.32
C GLY A 127 21.46 5.88 17.52
N GLU A 128 21.27 4.72 16.86
CA GLU A 128 22.26 4.18 15.92
C GLU A 128 22.41 5.14 14.74
N VAL A 129 23.65 5.45 14.38
CA VAL A 129 23.99 6.31 13.25
C VAL A 129 24.50 5.45 12.10
N ILE A 130 23.87 5.59 10.93
CA ILE A 130 24.16 4.79 9.74
C ILE A 130 24.40 5.71 8.55
N ARG A 131 25.40 5.41 7.72
CA ARG A 131 25.79 6.26 6.59
C ARG A 131 25.57 5.56 5.25
N HIS A 132 25.06 6.30 4.28
CA HIS A 132 24.87 5.86 2.89
C HIS A 132 25.29 6.94 1.90
N ASN A 133 25.73 6.55 0.70
CA ASN A 133 26.06 7.53 -0.35
C ASN A 133 24.79 8.11 -0.99
N VAL A 134 23.76 7.28 -1.15
CA VAL A 134 22.47 7.65 -1.76
C VAL A 134 21.34 7.34 -0.79
N LEU A 135 20.36 8.23 -0.71
CA LEU A 135 19.15 8.03 0.07
C LEU A 135 17.92 8.03 -0.84
N VAL A 136 17.04 7.03 -0.67
CA VAL A 136 15.75 6.92 -1.35
C VAL A 136 14.62 6.96 -0.33
N GLY A 137 13.79 7.99 -0.41
CA GLY A 137 12.58 8.10 0.41
C GLY A 137 11.42 7.29 -0.17
N ALA A 138 11.08 6.16 0.45
CA ALA A 138 9.95 5.30 0.11
C ALA A 138 8.91 5.23 1.26
N THR A 139 8.79 6.31 2.03
CA THR A 139 8.06 6.39 3.32
C THR A 139 6.53 6.34 3.20
N GLY A 140 5.99 6.61 2.00
CA GLY A 140 4.56 6.60 1.71
C GLY A 140 3.81 7.81 2.28
N GLY A 141 2.89 8.39 1.51
CA GLY A 141 2.17 9.62 1.88
C GLY A 141 0.94 9.43 2.79
N LEU A 142 0.54 8.19 3.10
CA LEU A 142 -0.73 7.86 3.76
C LEU A 142 -0.55 6.88 4.93
N THR A 143 0.56 7.00 5.67
CA THR A 143 0.97 6.03 6.70
C THR A 143 0.73 6.48 8.14
N ALA A 144 0.67 7.80 8.40
CA ALA A 144 0.42 8.34 9.73
C ALA A 144 -1.07 8.63 9.96
N PRO A 145 -1.72 8.05 10.99
CA PRO A 145 -3.07 8.41 11.39
C PRO A 145 -3.22 9.92 11.66
N ASN A 146 -4.24 10.54 11.07
CA ASN A 146 -4.56 11.95 11.32
C ASN A 146 -5.83 12.02 12.18
N LEU A 147 -5.66 12.26 13.48
CA LEU A 147 -6.78 12.36 14.41
C LEU A 147 -7.49 13.71 14.24
N PRO A 148 -8.84 13.72 14.19
CA PRO A 148 -9.59 14.97 14.07
C PRO A 148 -9.44 15.81 15.35
N LYS A 149 -9.26 17.11 15.17
CA LYS A 149 -9.22 18.08 16.28
C LYS A 149 -10.66 18.38 16.74
N ILE A 150 -11.18 17.57 17.66
CA ILE A 150 -12.53 17.72 18.22
C ILE A 150 -12.40 18.13 19.69
N SER A 151 -13.02 19.25 20.06
CA SER A 151 -13.06 19.71 21.45
C SER A 151 -13.74 18.66 22.33
N GLY A 152 -13.10 18.31 23.45
CA GLY A 152 -13.62 17.28 24.36
C GLY A 152 -13.40 15.83 23.91
N LEU A 153 -12.66 15.57 22.82
CA LEU A 153 -12.40 14.19 22.36
C LEU A 153 -11.75 13.33 23.45
N ALA A 154 -10.86 13.91 24.26
CA ALA A 154 -10.21 13.24 25.38
C ALA A 154 -11.15 12.91 26.57
N LEU A 155 -12.36 13.49 26.60
CA LEU A 155 -13.38 13.19 27.62
C LEU A 155 -14.19 11.93 27.29
N PHE A 156 -14.02 11.37 26.09
CA PHE A 156 -14.72 10.15 25.70
C PHE A 156 -14.10 8.94 26.43
N GLU A 157 -14.86 8.36 27.35
CA GLU A 157 -14.43 7.21 28.16
C GLU A 157 -14.49 5.87 27.39
N GLY A 158 -15.12 5.87 26.22
CA GLY A 158 -15.23 4.68 25.37
C GLY A 158 -13.96 4.40 24.55
N PRO A 159 -13.82 3.17 24.03
CA PRO A 159 -12.75 2.84 23.08
C PRO A 159 -12.79 3.73 21.82
N SER A 160 -11.64 4.30 21.45
CA SER A 160 -11.48 5.14 20.26
C SER A 160 -10.17 4.81 19.52
N TRP A 161 -10.22 4.74 18.19
CA TRP A 161 -9.06 4.47 17.35
C TRP A 161 -9.26 5.00 15.92
N HIS A 162 -8.16 5.15 15.17
CA HIS A 162 -8.17 5.53 13.76
C HIS A 162 -8.25 4.28 12.87
N SER A 163 -8.89 4.34 11.70
CA SER A 163 -9.01 3.18 10.80
C SER A 163 -7.66 2.60 10.37
N GLY A 164 -6.65 3.46 10.20
CA GLY A 164 -5.26 3.07 9.92
C GLY A 164 -4.51 2.41 11.08
N ALA A 165 -5.13 2.28 12.27
CA ALA A 165 -4.62 1.57 13.43
C ALA A 165 -5.77 0.77 14.07
N TRP A 166 -6.38 -0.12 13.27
CA TRP A 166 -7.59 -0.84 13.65
C TRP A 166 -7.37 -1.73 14.88
N ARG A 167 -8.29 -1.63 15.86
CA ARG A 167 -8.29 -2.44 17.07
C ARG A 167 -9.10 -3.72 16.89
N HIS A 168 -8.42 -4.85 16.79
CA HIS A 168 -9.03 -6.19 16.66
C HIS A 168 -9.47 -6.78 18.00
N ASP A 169 -9.07 -6.16 19.11
CA ASP A 169 -9.41 -6.59 20.47
C ASP A 169 -10.81 -6.13 20.92
N ILE A 170 -11.47 -5.28 20.13
CA ILE A 170 -12.80 -4.73 20.44
C ILE A 170 -13.86 -5.40 19.57
N ASP A 171 -14.70 -6.23 20.19
CA ASP A 171 -15.93 -6.75 19.58
C ASP A 171 -16.99 -5.65 19.49
N LEU A 172 -17.61 -5.45 18.32
CA LEU A 172 -18.61 -4.41 18.10
C LEU A 172 -20.04 -4.86 18.46
N ARG A 173 -20.28 -6.15 18.69
CA ARG A 173 -21.62 -6.69 18.98
C ARG A 173 -22.25 -6.02 20.20
N GLY A 174 -23.51 -5.62 20.05
CA GLY A 174 -24.26 -4.94 21.11
C GLY A 174 -23.84 -3.49 21.38
N LYS A 175 -22.77 -2.98 20.75
CA LYS A 175 -22.25 -1.61 20.95
C LYS A 175 -22.93 -0.60 20.04
N ARG A 176 -22.93 0.66 20.49
CA ARG A 176 -23.24 1.82 19.66
C ARG A 176 -21.92 2.37 19.13
N VAL A 177 -21.79 2.51 17.83
CA VAL A 177 -20.52 2.88 17.19
C VAL A 177 -20.69 4.20 16.44
N ALA A 178 -19.72 5.09 16.58
CA ALA A 178 -19.62 6.33 15.82
C ALA A 178 -18.46 6.22 14.82
N VAL A 179 -18.73 6.50 13.54
CA VAL A 179 -17.71 6.61 12.49
C VAL A 179 -17.63 8.06 12.04
N ILE A 180 -16.43 8.66 12.17
CA ILE A 180 -16.16 10.04 11.75
C ILE A 180 -15.42 10.00 10.42
N GLY A 181 -16.02 10.58 9.38
CA GLY A 181 -15.50 10.58 8.02
C GLY A 181 -16.33 9.71 7.06
N SER A 182 -16.22 10.03 5.76
CA SER A 182 -17.08 9.49 4.69
C SER A 182 -16.32 9.20 3.39
N ALA A 183 -14.98 9.15 3.46
CA ALA A 183 -14.11 8.91 2.30
C ALA A 183 -13.81 7.41 2.11
N ALA A 184 -12.82 7.08 1.28
CA ALA A 184 -12.51 5.71 0.84
C ALA A 184 -12.40 4.66 1.97
N SER A 185 -11.81 5.01 3.13
CA SER A 185 -11.76 4.10 4.27
C SER A 185 -13.14 3.89 4.90
N ALA A 186 -13.91 4.97 5.13
CA ALA A 186 -15.23 4.88 5.73
C ALA A 186 -16.21 4.11 4.84
N VAL A 187 -16.18 4.32 3.52
CA VAL A 187 -17.00 3.57 2.55
C VAL A 187 -16.77 2.05 2.65
N GLN A 188 -15.58 1.62 3.03
CA GLN A 188 -15.25 0.20 3.22
C GLN A 188 -15.56 -0.29 4.64
N VAL A 189 -15.33 0.53 5.68
CA VAL A 189 -15.55 0.17 7.08
C VAL A 189 -17.04 0.14 7.46
N VAL A 190 -17.80 1.16 7.03
CA VAL A 190 -19.19 1.39 7.45
C VAL A 190 -20.10 0.17 7.24
N PRO A 191 -20.09 -0.52 6.07
CA PRO A 191 -20.94 -1.70 5.87
C PRO A 191 -20.66 -2.80 6.91
N HIS A 192 -19.38 -3.10 7.19
CA HIS A 192 -19.01 -4.12 8.16
C HIS A 192 -19.31 -3.73 9.61
N VAL A 193 -19.21 -2.44 9.94
CA VAL A 193 -19.62 -1.95 11.26
C VAL A 193 -21.14 -1.99 11.41
N ALA A 194 -21.90 -1.68 10.36
CA ALA A 194 -23.36 -1.74 10.36
C ALA A 194 -23.88 -3.17 10.59
N ASP A 195 -23.23 -4.16 9.99
CA ASP A 195 -23.58 -5.58 10.19
C ASP A 195 -23.26 -6.08 11.61
N ALA A 196 -22.25 -5.52 12.27
CA ALA A 196 -21.74 -6.02 13.55
C ALA A 196 -22.28 -5.26 14.79
N ALA A 197 -22.49 -3.94 14.68
CA ALA A 197 -22.89 -3.08 15.79
C ALA A 197 -24.40 -3.12 16.06
N ARG A 198 -24.82 -2.75 17.28
CA ARG A 198 -26.24 -2.56 17.61
C ARG A 198 -26.82 -1.32 16.92
N GLU A 199 -26.03 -0.26 16.87
CA GLU A 199 -26.41 1.03 16.32
C GLU A 199 -25.16 1.71 15.75
N LEU A 200 -25.28 2.29 14.55
CA LEU A 200 -24.19 2.98 13.87
C LEU A 200 -24.58 4.43 13.58
N PHE A 201 -23.73 5.37 14.02
CA PHE A 201 -23.79 6.78 13.70
C PHE A 201 -22.65 7.13 12.74
N VAL A 202 -22.98 7.70 11.57
CA VAL A 202 -21.99 8.15 10.58
C VAL A 202 -21.95 9.67 10.53
N PHE A 203 -20.84 10.26 10.92
CA PHE A 203 -20.62 11.70 10.90
C PHE A 203 -19.92 12.10 9.60
N GLN A 204 -20.73 12.49 8.62
CA GLN A 204 -20.28 12.92 7.30
C GLN A 204 -20.20 14.46 7.21
N ARG A 205 -18.99 15.01 7.05
CA ARG A 205 -18.80 16.43 6.77
C ARG A 205 -19.05 16.78 5.30
N SER A 206 -18.56 15.95 4.39
CA SER A 206 -18.64 16.17 2.94
C SER A 206 -18.97 14.85 2.24
N PRO A 207 -20.04 14.79 1.42
CA PRO A 207 -20.38 13.59 0.67
C PRO A 207 -19.35 13.33 -0.45
N ASN A 208 -19.11 12.05 -0.73
CA ASN A 208 -18.31 11.60 -1.87
C ASN A 208 -19.19 10.91 -2.91
N TRP A 209 -18.75 10.93 -4.16
CA TRP A 209 -19.34 10.09 -5.21
C TRP A 209 -18.84 8.66 -5.04
N VAL A 210 -19.76 7.72 -4.85
CA VAL A 210 -19.45 6.30 -4.65
C VAL A 210 -20.05 5.50 -5.80
N MET A 211 -19.23 4.64 -6.41
CA MET A 211 -19.67 3.70 -7.44
C MET A 211 -19.60 2.26 -6.91
N PRO A 212 -20.53 1.37 -7.33
CA PRO A 212 -20.45 -0.03 -6.98
C PRO A 212 -19.16 -0.67 -7.52
N ARG A 213 -18.35 -1.27 -6.65
CA ARG A 213 -17.09 -1.94 -7.02
C ARG A 213 -17.32 -3.21 -7.85
N ARG A 214 -18.47 -3.88 -7.70
CA ARG A 214 -18.83 -5.15 -8.38
C ARG A 214 -17.72 -6.22 -8.33
N ASN A 215 -17.19 -6.45 -7.13
CA ASN A 215 -16.01 -7.30 -6.90
C ASN A 215 -16.35 -8.81 -6.84
N LYS A 216 -16.88 -9.37 -7.94
CA LYS A 216 -17.16 -10.81 -8.02
C LYS A 216 -15.86 -11.60 -8.20
N PRO A 217 -15.67 -12.74 -7.50
CA PRO A 217 -14.50 -13.60 -7.72
C PRO A 217 -14.34 -14.01 -9.18
N TYR A 218 -13.09 -14.18 -9.61
CA TYR A 218 -12.79 -14.81 -10.90
C TYR A 218 -13.26 -16.27 -10.88
N SER A 219 -13.82 -16.75 -12.00
CA SER A 219 -14.17 -18.15 -12.15
C SER A 219 -12.93 -19.03 -12.18
N GLU A 220 -13.09 -20.32 -11.89
CA GLU A 220 -11.97 -21.28 -11.96
C GLU A 220 -11.39 -21.36 -13.38
N ASP A 221 -12.22 -21.26 -14.42
CA ASP A 221 -11.75 -21.21 -15.82
C ASP A 221 -10.86 -19.97 -16.08
N MET A 222 -11.24 -18.81 -15.53
CA MET A 222 -10.42 -17.60 -15.65
C MET A 222 -9.09 -17.76 -14.90
N LYS A 223 -9.13 -18.31 -13.68
CA LYS A 223 -7.91 -18.58 -12.89
C LYS A 223 -6.99 -19.56 -13.61
N ALA A 224 -7.53 -20.65 -14.18
CA ALA A 224 -6.77 -21.60 -14.96
C ALA A 224 -6.16 -20.95 -16.20
N ALA A 225 -6.91 -20.10 -16.92
CA ALA A 225 -6.40 -19.36 -18.07
C ALA A 225 -5.31 -18.33 -17.70
N PHE A 226 -5.31 -17.82 -16.46
CA PHE A 226 -4.32 -16.86 -15.96
C PHE A 226 -3.12 -17.50 -15.27
N ALA A 227 -3.14 -18.82 -15.04
CA ALA A 227 -2.15 -19.52 -14.21
C ALA A 227 -0.70 -19.28 -14.63
N ASP A 228 -0.46 -19.15 -15.94
CA ASP A 228 0.80 -18.67 -16.48
C ASP A 228 0.83 -17.12 -16.51
N PRO A 229 1.75 -16.47 -15.78
CA PRO A 229 1.94 -15.02 -15.82
C PRO A 229 2.19 -14.46 -17.23
N ASP A 230 2.70 -15.28 -18.14
CA ASP A 230 2.95 -14.97 -19.55
C ASP A 230 1.87 -15.51 -20.50
N SER A 231 0.71 -15.91 -19.98
CA SER A 231 -0.42 -16.30 -20.82
C SER A 231 -0.98 -15.13 -21.63
N ASP A 232 -1.41 -15.41 -22.85
CA ASP A 232 -2.13 -14.43 -23.67
C ASP A 232 -3.45 -13.98 -23.03
N ALA A 233 -4.12 -14.88 -22.31
CA ALA A 233 -5.34 -14.57 -21.59
C ALA A 233 -5.10 -13.48 -20.54
N LEU A 234 -4.07 -13.63 -19.70
CA LEU A 234 -3.71 -12.63 -18.70
C LEU A 234 -3.24 -11.32 -19.35
N ARG A 235 -2.44 -11.38 -20.41
CA ARG A 235 -2.01 -10.18 -21.15
C ARG A 235 -3.18 -9.40 -21.75
N ARG A 236 -4.16 -10.09 -22.35
CA ARG A 236 -5.38 -9.45 -22.87
C ARG A 236 -6.20 -8.84 -21.74
N HIS A 237 -6.45 -9.59 -20.68
CA HIS A 237 -7.20 -9.13 -19.52
C HIS A 237 -6.61 -7.86 -18.90
N ARG A 238 -5.29 -7.84 -18.66
CA ARG A 238 -4.58 -6.64 -18.18
C ARG A 238 -4.74 -5.44 -19.12
N ARG A 239 -4.64 -5.65 -20.43
CA ARG A 239 -4.79 -4.60 -21.43
C ARG A 239 -6.20 -4.03 -21.43
N ASP A 240 -7.21 -4.88 -21.27
CA ASP A 240 -8.61 -4.47 -21.24
C ASP A 240 -8.93 -3.69 -19.96
N LEU A 241 -8.42 -4.13 -18.82
CA LEU A 241 -8.49 -3.36 -17.56
C LEU A 241 -7.85 -1.97 -17.70
N TYR A 242 -6.68 -1.90 -18.33
CA TYR A 242 -5.97 -0.63 -18.53
C TYR A 242 -6.76 0.31 -19.46
N ARG A 243 -7.26 -0.22 -20.59
CA ARG A 243 -8.11 0.54 -21.53
C ARG A 243 -9.39 1.03 -20.88
N GLY A 244 -10.04 0.19 -20.07
CA GLY A 244 -11.23 0.57 -19.30
C GLY A 244 -10.95 1.72 -18.35
N SER A 245 -9.82 1.67 -17.62
CA SER A 245 -9.41 2.73 -16.70
C SER A 245 -9.19 4.08 -17.42
N LEU A 246 -8.58 4.05 -18.62
CA LEU A 246 -8.41 5.25 -19.45
C LEU A 246 -9.74 5.81 -19.96
N LEU A 247 -10.71 4.95 -20.30
CA LEU A 247 -12.05 5.39 -20.71
C LEU A 247 -12.73 6.16 -19.57
N THR A 248 -12.72 5.62 -18.36
CA THR A 248 -13.28 6.28 -17.17
C THR A 248 -12.62 7.64 -16.92
N TYR A 249 -11.30 7.74 -17.05
CA TYR A 249 -10.59 9.02 -16.94
C TYR A 249 -11.07 10.05 -17.98
N ARG A 250 -11.23 9.64 -19.25
CA ARG A 250 -11.75 10.52 -20.31
C ARG A 250 -13.18 10.99 -20.04
N VAL A 251 -14.00 10.13 -19.45
CA VAL A 251 -15.37 10.48 -19.02
C VAL A 251 -15.34 11.55 -17.92
N PHE A 252 -14.47 11.42 -16.92
CA PHE A 252 -14.28 12.45 -15.89
C PHE A 252 -13.76 13.78 -16.47
N ARG A 253 -12.96 13.70 -17.54
CA ARG A 253 -12.51 14.87 -18.33
C ARG A 253 -13.58 15.41 -19.29
N ARG A 254 -14.82 14.90 -19.23
CA ARG A 254 -15.97 15.30 -20.06
C ARG A 254 -15.76 15.09 -21.56
N ASP A 255 -15.01 14.05 -21.96
CA ASP A 255 -14.85 13.68 -23.37
C ASP A 255 -16.18 13.12 -23.94
N PRO A 256 -16.78 13.76 -24.96
CA PRO A 256 -18.08 13.37 -25.50
C PRO A 256 -18.10 11.96 -26.10
N ARG A 257 -16.99 11.51 -26.71
CA ARG A 257 -16.90 10.17 -27.31
C ARG A 257 -16.88 9.10 -26.24
N ALA A 258 -16.13 9.34 -25.17
CA ALA A 258 -16.05 8.42 -24.05
C ALA A 258 -17.40 8.30 -23.31
N ILE A 259 -18.14 9.41 -23.16
CA ILE A 259 -19.50 9.41 -22.59
C ILE A 259 -20.47 8.63 -23.47
N ALA A 260 -20.41 8.78 -24.79
CA ALA A 260 -21.25 8.01 -25.72
C ALA A 260 -20.97 6.50 -25.62
N MET A 261 -19.70 6.08 -25.54
CA MET A 261 -19.32 4.68 -25.37
C MET A 261 -19.79 4.06 -24.05
N LEU A 262 -20.02 4.86 -23.01
CA LEU A 262 -20.59 4.37 -21.74
C LEU A 262 -22.11 4.22 -21.77
N ARG A 263 -22.79 4.90 -22.70
CA ARG A 263 -24.26 4.91 -22.81
C ARG A 263 -24.81 3.90 -23.82
N ALA A 264 -23.96 3.45 -24.74
CA ALA A 264 -24.24 2.37 -25.69
C ALA A 264 -24.11 1.00 -25.01
#